data_AF-A0A1J1GMK1-F1
#
_entry.id   AF-A0A1J1GMK1-F1
#
_cell.length_a   1.000
_cell.length_b   1.000
_cell.length_c   1.000
_cell.angle_alpha   90.00
_cell.angle_beta   90.00
_cell.angle_gamma   90.00
#
_symmetry.space_group_name_H-M   'P 1'
#
loop_
_entity.id
_entity.type
_entity.pdbx_description
1 polymer ?
#
loop_
_entity_poly.entity_id
_entity_poly.type
_entity_poly.pdbx_seq_one_letter_code
_entity_poly.pdbx_strand_id
1 'polypeptide(L)'
;MISITLTNDSVHDKISDLGLSVFIGNIKRTKKLLKKNDINSKFMNNNNLLHICSYNEDANMFYFLLTNGCDYKHINDNGDTCLHIIALNNNLYCLDILCRNNIKDIINIKNKEGDTALHISIKNGFYRFFSLLIKYGADTCIKDNFDMDCYELVDLYRKKEKFYDCESNTYSNMYNLLMNIRKKS
;
A
#
# COMPACT_ATOMS: atom_id res chain seq x y z
N MET A 1 -7.15 -8.82 -14.21
CA MET A 1 -7.92 -9.93 -13.61
C MET A 1 -6.91 -10.87 -12.99
N ILE A 2 -6.49 -10.60 -11.75
CA ILE A 2 -5.54 -11.48 -11.06
C ILE A 2 -6.30 -12.76 -10.75
N SER A 3 -5.89 -13.85 -11.39
CA SER A 3 -6.44 -15.18 -11.16
C SER A 3 -5.98 -15.59 -9.76
N ILE A 4 -6.79 -15.23 -8.76
CA ILE A 4 -6.69 -15.85 -7.45
C ILE A 4 -7.22 -17.26 -7.66
N THR A 5 -6.34 -18.19 -8.03
CA THR A 5 -6.59 -19.63 -7.93
C THR A 5 -6.72 -19.97 -6.46
N LEU A 6 -7.88 -19.64 -5.89
CA LEU A 6 -8.34 -20.07 -4.56
C LEU A 6 -8.74 -21.54 -4.54
N THR A 7 -8.47 -22.30 -5.60
CA THR A 7 -8.83 -23.71 -5.72
C THR A 7 -7.63 -24.48 -6.27
N ASN A 8 -6.68 -24.81 -5.40
CA ASN A 8 -6.09 -26.14 -5.49
C ASN A 8 -6.69 -26.96 -4.35
N ASP A 9 -7.65 -27.77 -4.76
CA ASP A 9 -8.34 -28.77 -3.97
C ASP A 9 -7.36 -29.67 -3.23
N SER A 10 -7.48 -29.73 -1.89
CA SER A 10 -7.23 -30.88 -1.00
C SER A 10 -6.85 -30.51 0.44
N VAL A 11 -6.63 -29.24 0.79
CA VAL A 11 -6.11 -28.89 2.13
C VAL A 11 -6.87 -27.72 2.77
N HIS A 12 -7.84 -28.06 3.60
CA HIS A 12 -8.44 -27.16 4.61
C HIS A 12 -7.40 -26.79 5.69
N ASP A 13 -6.32 -26.13 5.31
CA ASP A 13 -5.39 -25.58 6.30
C ASP A 13 -6.08 -24.42 7.03
N LYS A 14 -6.04 -24.44 8.36
CA LYS A 14 -6.58 -23.39 9.23
C LYS A 14 -6.03 -22.00 8.89
N ILE A 15 -4.83 -21.97 8.31
CA ILE A 15 -4.19 -20.76 7.81
C ILE A 15 -4.99 -20.25 6.61
N SER A 16 -5.20 -21.06 5.56
CA SER A 16 -6.05 -20.71 4.40
C SER A 16 -7.43 -20.18 4.79
N ASP A 17 -8.08 -20.83 5.77
CA ASP A 17 -9.38 -20.41 6.31
C ASP A 17 -9.35 -19.03 6.98
N LEU A 18 -8.29 -18.72 7.72
CA LEU A 18 -8.08 -17.42 8.36
C LEU A 18 -7.84 -16.33 7.30
N GLY A 19 -6.94 -16.58 6.35
CA GLY A 19 -6.65 -15.66 5.26
C GLY A 19 -7.88 -15.34 4.43
N LEU A 20 -8.67 -16.36 4.08
CA LEU A 20 -9.93 -16.17 3.36
C LEU A 20 -10.95 -15.36 4.17
N SER A 21 -11.06 -15.61 5.48
CA SER A 21 -11.96 -14.84 6.35
C SER A 21 -11.58 -13.37 6.45
N VAL A 22 -10.28 -13.06 6.41
CA VAL A 22 -9.75 -11.70 6.39
C VAL A 22 -9.97 -11.06 5.03
N PHE A 23 -9.68 -11.77 3.94
CA PHE A 23 -9.95 -11.30 2.58
C PHE A 23 -11.44 -10.93 2.40
N ILE A 24 -12.35 -11.79 2.83
CA ILE A 24 -13.80 -11.53 2.73
C ILE A 24 -14.27 -10.39 3.67
N GLY A 25 -13.48 -9.97 4.66
CA GLY A 25 -13.90 -8.97 5.65
C GLY A 25 -14.79 -9.54 6.77
N ASN A 26 -14.79 -10.85 6.98
CA ASN A 26 -15.60 -11.48 8.01
C ASN A 26 -14.92 -11.38 9.39
N ILE A 27 -15.08 -10.22 10.04
CA ILE A 27 -14.49 -9.94 11.37
C ILE A 27 -14.91 -10.97 12.42
N LYS A 28 -16.17 -11.43 12.41
CA LYS A 28 -16.67 -12.41 13.38
C LYS A 28 -15.94 -13.75 13.24
N ARG A 29 -15.78 -14.25 12.01
CA ARG A 29 -15.04 -15.49 11.73
C ARG A 29 -13.55 -15.32 12.05
N THR A 30 -12.96 -14.20 11.63
CA THR A 30 -11.56 -13.86 11.90
C THR A 30 -11.26 -13.88 13.40
N LYS A 31 -12.08 -13.21 14.21
CA LYS A 31 -11.98 -13.23 15.68
C LYS A 31 -12.03 -14.64 16.27
N LYS A 32 -12.87 -15.52 15.73
CA LYS A 32 -12.97 -16.91 16.19
C LYS A 32 -11.72 -17.73 15.83
N LEU A 33 -11.17 -17.52 14.63
CA LEU A 33 -9.98 -18.22 14.13
C LEU A 33 -8.70 -17.75 14.83
N LEU A 34 -8.56 -16.46 15.11
CA LEU A 34 -7.42 -15.89 15.86
C LEU A 34 -7.32 -16.37 17.32
N LYS A 35 -8.36 -16.98 17.90
CA LYS A 35 -8.24 -17.65 19.20
C LYS A 35 -7.33 -18.88 19.18
N LYS A 36 -7.06 -19.42 17.99
CA LYS A 36 -6.30 -20.66 17.79
C LYS A 36 -5.13 -20.50 16.82
N ASN A 37 -5.00 -19.34 16.19
CA ASN A 37 -4.01 -19.04 15.16
C ASN A 37 -3.27 -17.75 15.55
N ASP A 38 -2.00 -17.64 15.13
CA ASP A 38 -1.23 -16.41 15.31
C ASP A 38 -1.71 -15.32 14.35
N ILE A 39 -1.88 -14.09 14.84
CA ILE A 39 -2.22 -12.93 14.01
C ILE A 39 -1.12 -12.56 13.01
N ASN A 40 0.13 -12.96 13.31
CA ASN A 40 1.29 -12.77 12.43
C ASN A 40 1.59 -14.01 11.56
N SER A 41 0.60 -14.90 11.41
CA SER A 41 0.68 -16.02 10.46
C SER A 41 1.02 -15.53 9.06
N LYS A 42 1.85 -16.31 8.37
CA LYS A 42 2.30 -16.05 7.01
C LYS A 42 1.53 -16.91 6.02
N PHE A 43 1.26 -16.34 4.86
CA PHE A 43 0.45 -16.87 3.78
C PHE A 43 1.29 -16.97 2.50
N MET A 44 0.66 -17.33 1.38
CA MET A 44 1.31 -17.37 0.08
C MET A 44 2.07 -16.07 -0.22
N ASN A 45 3.27 -16.20 -0.80
CA ASN A 45 4.24 -15.13 -1.03
C ASN A 45 4.69 -14.42 0.26
N ASN A 46 4.66 -15.13 1.39
CA ASN A 46 5.01 -14.62 2.72
C ASN A 46 4.18 -13.38 3.09
N ASN A 47 2.95 -13.27 2.59
CA ASN A 47 2.02 -12.21 3.00
C ASN A 47 1.56 -12.44 4.44
N ASN A 48 1.32 -11.38 5.20
CA ASN A 48 0.59 -11.47 6.47
C ASN A 48 -0.89 -11.04 6.29
N LEU A 49 -1.65 -11.02 7.37
CA LEU A 49 -3.07 -10.64 7.31
C LEU A 49 -3.30 -9.20 6.82
N LEU A 50 -2.42 -8.25 7.17
CA LEU A 50 -2.51 -6.88 6.70
C LEU A 50 -2.27 -6.77 5.19
N HIS A 51 -1.35 -7.55 4.61
CA HIS A 51 -1.20 -7.63 3.16
C HIS A 51 -2.50 -8.14 2.51
N ILE A 52 -3.08 -9.22 3.04
CA ILE A 52 -4.30 -9.83 2.49
C ILE A 52 -5.46 -8.85 2.52
N CYS A 53 -5.72 -8.18 3.65
CA CYS A 53 -6.83 -7.23 3.71
C CYS A 53 -6.58 -5.94 2.93
N SER A 54 -5.32 -5.57 2.67
CA SER A 54 -4.97 -4.38 1.87
C SER A 54 -5.40 -4.46 0.40
N TYR A 55 -5.68 -5.67 -0.10
CA TYR A 55 -6.25 -5.85 -1.43
C TYR A 55 -7.71 -5.40 -1.54
N ASN A 56 -8.41 -5.23 -0.41
CA ASN A 56 -9.81 -4.86 -0.37
C ASN A 56 -9.99 -3.52 0.36
N GLU A 57 -11.13 -2.87 0.14
CA GLU A 57 -11.46 -1.58 0.76
C GLU A 57 -11.99 -1.71 2.20
N ASP A 58 -11.86 -2.88 2.85
CA ASP A 58 -12.37 -3.10 4.20
C ASP A 58 -11.45 -2.50 5.28
N ALA A 59 -11.65 -1.21 5.50
CA ALA A 59 -10.99 -0.43 6.55
C ALA A 59 -11.26 -0.98 7.97
N ASN A 60 -12.42 -1.61 8.21
CA ASN A 60 -12.75 -2.14 9.54
C ASN A 60 -11.94 -3.38 9.86
N MET A 61 -11.76 -4.28 8.89
CA MET A 61 -10.88 -5.44 9.03
C MET A 61 -9.43 -5.00 9.21
N PHE A 62 -8.97 -4.04 8.39
CA PHE A 62 -7.61 -3.50 8.49
C PHE A 62 -7.35 -2.90 9.88
N TYR A 63 -8.25 -2.04 10.36
CA TYR A 63 -8.16 -1.45 11.70
C TYR A 63 -8.17 -2.51 12.80
N PHE A 64 -9.05 -3.52 12.69
CA PHE A 64 -9.10 -4.63 13.64
C PHE A 64 -7.77 -5.37 13.71
N LEU A 65 -7.18 -5.76 12.58
CA LEU A 65 -5.91 -6.48 12.56
C LEU A 65 -4.76 -5.64 13.10
N LEU A 66 -4.68 -4.37 12.71
CA LEU A 66 -3.63 -3.44 13.15
C LEU A 66 -3.67 -3.25 14.67
N THR A 67 -4.86 -2.97 15.24
CA THR A 67 -5.03 -2.75 16.68
C THR A 67 -4.88 -4.02 17.52
N ASN A 68 -4.96 -5.20 16.91
CA ASN A 68 -4.74 -6.49 17.57
C ASN A 68 -3.29 -6.99 17.40
N GLY A 69 -2.37 -6.14 16.93
CA GLY A 69 -0.94 -6.44 16.91
C GLY A 69 -0.45 -7.20 15.68
N CYS A 70 -1.19 -7.16 14.57
CA CYS A 70 -0.65 -7.63 13.29
C CYS A 70 0.50 -6.70 12.86
N ASP A 71 1.64 -7.29 12.50
CA ASP A 71 2.86 -6.55 12.17
C ASP A 71 2.71 -5.81 10.83
N TYR A 72 2.48 -4.50 10.89
CA TYR A 72 2.36 -3.65 9.71
C TYR A 72 3.70 -3.37 9.02
N LYS A 73 4.83 -3.67 9.67
CA LYS A 73 6.19 -3.48 9.15
C LYS A 73 6.70 -4.67 8.35
N HIS A 74 6.01 -5.81 8.45
CA HIS A 74 6.36 -7.02 7.72
C HIS A 74 6.49 -6.76 6.22
N ILE A 75 7.48 -7.40 5.59
CA ILE A 75 7.69 -7.38 4.15
C ILE A 75 7.42 -8.76 3.56
N ASN A 76 6.66 -8.80 2.48
CA ASN A 76 6.38 -10.04 1.76
C ASN A 76 7.53 -10.43 0.81
N ASP A 77 7.37 -11.51 0.04
CA ASP A 77 8.41 -12.00 -0.87
C ASP A 77 8.71 -11.05 -2.05
N ASN A 78 7.86 -10.05 -2.31
CA ASN A 78 8.11 -8.98 -3.29
C ASN A 78 8.81 -7.76 -2.66
N GLY A 79 9.10 -7.81 -1.36
CA GLY A 79 9.58 -6.66 -0.60
C GLY A 79 8.49 -5.63 -0.32
N ASP A 80 7.23 -5.92 -0.62
CA ASP A 80 6.12 -5.02 -0.33
C ASP A 80 5.81 -5.07 1.16
N THR A 81 5.54 -3.90 1.74
CA THR A 81 4.78 -3.75 2.99
C THR A 81 3.29 -3.63 2.66
N CYS A 82 2.43 -3.70 3.69
CA CYS A 82 1.00 -3.43 3.50
C CYS A 82 0.72 -2.07 2.82
N LEU A 83 1.56 -1.06 3.06
CA LEU A 83 1.40 0.27 2.44
C LEU A 83 1.61 0.25 0.91
N HIS A 84 2.49 -0.60 0.39
CA HIS A 84 2.68 -0.75 -1.05
C HIS A 84 1.41 -1.31 -1.71
N ILE A 85 0.81 -2.33 -1.09
CA ILE A 85 -0.46 -2.92 -1.56
C ILE A 85 -1.61 -1.90 -1.48
N ILE A 86 -1.68 -1.12 -0.40
CA ILE A 86 -2.65 -0.02 -0.26
C ILE A 86 -2.44 1.02 -1.37
N ALA A 87 -1.20 1.37 -1.70
CA ALA A 87 -0.89 2.33 -2.76
C ALA A 87 -1.28 1.80 -4.15
N LEU A 88 -1.04 0.52 -4.44
CA LEU A 88 -1.45 -0.12 -5.70
C LEU A 88 -2.97 -0.09 -5.90
N ASN A 89 -3.73 -0.25 -4.82
CA ASN A 89 -5.20 -0.24 -4.87
C ASN A 89 -5.82 1.15 -4.60
N ASN A 90 -5.00 2.20 -4.45
CA ASN A 90 -5.45 3.55 -4.08
C ASN A 90 -6.38 3.57 -2.84
N ASN A 91 -6.14 2.70 -1.86
CA ASN A 91 -7.02 2.54 -0.70
C ASN A 91 -6.78 3.65 0.33
N LEU A 92 -7.43 4.80 0.12
CA LEU A 92 -7.30 5.97 0.98
C LEU A 92 -7.76 5.73 2.42
N TYR A 93 -8.69 4.79 2.66
CA TYR A 93 -9.20 4.50 4.01
C TYR A 93 -8.16 3.76 4.85
N CYS A 94 -7.53 2.72 4.30
CA CYS A 94 -6.45 2.01 4.99
C CYS A 94 -5.21 2.90 5.16
N LEU A 95 -4.91 3.77 4.18
CA LEU A 95 -3.87 4.79 4.34
C LEU A 95 -4.15 5.71 5.52
N ASP A 96 -5.38 6.23 5.65
CA ASP A 96 -5.77 7.11 6.75
C ASP A 96 -5.65 6.41 8.12
N ILE A 97 -5.98 5.11 8.19
CA ILE A 97 -5.74 4.29 9.40
C ILE A 97 -4.24 4.21 9.74
N LEU A 98 -3.38 3.88 8.77
CA LEU A 98 -1.93 3.80 9.00
C LEU A 98 -1.34 5.15 9.43
N CYS A 99 -1.77 6.22 8.77
CA CYS A 99 -1.34 7.58 9.08
C CYS A 99 -1.65 7.99 10.53
N ARG A 100 -2.81 7.57 11.07
CA ARG A 100 -3.16 7.79 12.48
C ARG A 100 -2.37 6.90 13.46
N ASN A 101 -1.81 5.78 12.99
CA ASN A 101 -1.08 4.81 13.80
C ASN A 101 0.45 4.87 13.57
N ASN A 102 0.97 6.05 13.23
CA ASN A 102 2.40 6.33 13.01
C ASN A 102 3.04 5.52 11.85
N ILE A 103 2.68 5.88 10.63
CA ILE A 103 3.17 5.29 9.36
C ILE A 103 4.69 5.46 9.10
N LYS A 104 5.42 6.25 9.90
CA LYS A 104 6.81 6.67 9.62
C LYS A 104 7.79 5.51 9.42
N ASP A 105 7.57 4.38 10.10
CA ASP A 105 8.46 3.22 10.03
C ASP A 105 8.42 2.50 8.69
N ILE A 106 7.36 2.69 7.89
CA ILE A 106 7.16 1.99 6.61
C ILE A 106 7.05 2.92 5.40
N ILE A 107 6.84 4.23 5.61
CA ILE A 107 6.50 5.19 4.54
C ILE A 107 7.57 5.31 3.45
N ASN A 108 8.82 5.02 3.82
CA ASN A 108 10.01 5.16 2.98
C ASN A 108 10.63 3.81 2.59
N ILE A 109 10.02 2.68 2.95
CA ILE A 109 10.52 1.36 2.56
C ILE A 109 10.38 1.21 1.04
N LYS A 110 11.43 0.70 0.39
CA LYS A 110 11.42 0.31 -1.02
C LYS A 110 11.08 -1.16 -1.16
N ASN A 111 10.21 -1.50 -2.10
CA ASN A 111 10.02 -2.89 -2.52
C ASN A 111 11.13 -3.37 -3.46
N LYS A 112 11.05 -4.61 -3.96
CA LYS A 112 12.06 -5.16 -4.87
C LYS A 112 12.13 -4.48 -6.24
N GLU A 113 11.05 -3.81 -6.66
CA GLU A 113 11.04 -2.97 -7.86
C GLU A 113 11.71 -1.60 -7.62
N GLY A 114 12.15 -1.34 -6.39
CA GLY A 114 12.76 -0.09 -5.98
C GLY A 114 11.73 0.98 -5.65
N ASP A 115 10.45 0.67 -5.66
CA ASP A 115 9.42 1.66 -5.43
C ASP A 115 9.10 1.78 -3.95
N THR A 116 8.96 3.02 -3.49
CA THR A 116 8.21 3.32 -2.26
C THR A 116 6.73 3.49 -2.61
N ALA A 117 5.86 3.51 -1.61
CA ALA A 117 4.44 3.84 -1.81
C ALA A 117 4.23 5.21 -2.51
N LEU A 118 5.16 6.15 -2.32
CA LEU A 118 5.14 7.44 -2.99
C LEU A 118 5.38 7.29 -4.51
N HIS A 119 6.37 6.48 -4.91
CA HIS A 119 6.63 6.16 -6.32
C HIS A 119 5.41 5.49 -6.97
N ILE A 120 4.80 4.51 -6.30
CA ILE A 120 3.59 3.83 -6.79
C ILE A 120 2.46 4.84 -7.04
N SER A 121 2.25 5.79 -6.10
CA SER A 121 1.21 6.82 -6.26
C SER A 121 1.44 7.74 -7.45
N ILE A 122 2.70 8.05 -7.78
CA ILE A 122 3.06 8.83 -8.97
C ILE A 122 2.82 7.98 -10.22
N LYS A 123 3.36 6.77 -10.30
CA LYS A 123 3.23 5.90 -11.49
C LYS A 123 1.78 5.64 -11.93
N ASN A 124 0.84 5.71 -10.97
CA ASN A 124 -0.60 5.52 -11.19
C ASN A 124 -1.44 6.82 -11.20
N GLY A 125 -0.82 7.99 -11.01
CA GLY A 125 -1.55 9.27 -11.01
C GLY A 125 -2.46 9.49 -9.79
N PHE A 126 -2.23 8.82 -8.66
CA PHE A 126 -3.07 8.92 -7.47
C PHE A 126 -2.77 10.18 -6.64
N TYR A 127 -3.18 11.35 -7.14
CA TYR A 127 -2.89 12.65 -6.50
C TYR A 127 -3.29 12.73 -5.02
N ARG A 128 -4.47 12.19 -4.65
CA ARG A 128 -4.93 12.25 -3.26
C ARG A 128 -4.09 11.35 -2.34
N PHE A 129 -3.67 10.18 -2.81
CA PHE A 129 -2.77 9.29 -2.08
C PHE A 129 -1.38 9.93 -1.91
N PHE A 130 -0.84 10.45 -3.01
CA PHE A 130 0.42 11.18 -3.07
C PHE A 130 0.45 12.33 -2.05
N SER A 131 -0.56 13.21 -2.09
CA SER A 131 -0.62 14.37 -1.20
C SER A 131 -0.71 14.01 0.28
N LEU A 132 -1.36 12.89 0.62
CA LEU A 132 -1.39 12.37 1.98
C LEU A 132 -0.01 11.84 2.41
N LEU A 133 0.64 11.01 1.60
CA LEU A 133 1.98 10.50 1.94
C LEU A 133 2.97 11.64 2.20
N ILE A 134 2.98 12.64 1.33
CA ILE A 134 3.79 13.85 1.47
C ILE A 134 3.48 14.59 2.78
N LYS A 135 2.20 14.77 3.11
CA LYS A 135 1.76 15.41 4.36
C LYS A 135 2.27 14.66 5.61
N TYR A 136 2.40 13.33 5.53
CA TYR A 136 2.89 12.50 6.63
C TYR A 136 4.41 12.26 6.61
N GLY A 137 5.14 12.98 5.75
CA GLY A 137 6.61 13.00 5.77
C GLY A 137 7.27 11.91 4.92
N ALA A 138 6.62 11.48 3.84
CA ALA A 138 7.30 10.67 2.83
C ALA A 138 8.49 11.44 2.24
N ASP A 139 9.64 10.77 2.15
CA ASP A 139 10.86 11.37 1.61
C ASP A 139 10.81 11.41 0.08
N THR A 140 10.89 12.62 -0.47
CA THR A 140 10.83 12.89 -1.91
C THR A 140 12.16 12.67 -2.63
N CYS A 141 13.26 12.49 -1.89
CA CYS A 141 14.61 12.31 -2.41
C CYS A 141 14.99 10.83 -2.59
N ILE A 142 14.17 9.90 -2.10
CA ILE A 142 14.41 8.46 -2.31
C ILE A 142 14.28 8.17 -3.80
N LYS A 143 15.29 7.48 -4.34
CA LYS A 143 15.34 7.07 -5.72
C LYS A 143 14.84 5.66 -5.93
N ASP A 144 14.12 5.44 -7.02
CA ASP A 144 13.71 4.11 -7.47
C ASP A 144 14.87 3.31 -8.09
N ASN A 145 14.59 2.15 -8.70
CA ASN A 145 15.62 1.35 -9.37
C ASN A 145 16.09 1.94 -10.71
N PHE A 146 15.43 2.99 -11.22
CA PHE A 146 15.87 3.74 -12.39
C PHE A 146 16.68 4.99 -12.01
N ASP A 147 17.09 5.09 -10.73
CA ASP A 147 17.80 6.24 -10.15
C ASP A 147 16.99 7.55 -10.20
N MET A 148 15.65 7.44 -10.29
CA MET A 148 14.72 8.56 -10.38
C MET A 148 14.15 8.89 -9.00
N ASP A 149 14.28 10.14 -8.56
CA ASP A 149 13.58 10.65 -7.38
C ASP A 149 12.12 11.05 -7.69
N CYS A 150 11.37 11.49 -6.68
CA CYS A 150 9.97 11.87 -6.87
C CYS A 150 9.79 13.11 -7.78
N TYR A 151 10.74 14.05 -7.78
CA TYR A 151 10.67 15.24 -8.62
C TYR A 151 10.89 14.87 -10.09
N GLU A 152 11.91 14.06 -10.35
CA GLU A 152 12.26 13.58 -11.68
C GLU A 152 11.14 12.69 -12.25
N LEU A 153 10.57 11.81 -11.42
CA LEU A 153 9.48 10.93 -11.82
C LEU A 153 8.21 11.73 -12.15
N VAL A 154 7.80 12.68 -11.30
CA VAL A 154 6.63 13.53 -11.59
C VAL A 154 6.85 14.37 -12.86
N ASP A 155 8.04 14.92 -13.08
CA ASP A 155 8.33 15.70 -14.29
C ASP A 155 8.25 14.83 -15.56
N LEU A 156 8.76 13.60 -15.51
CA LEU A 156 8.64 12.62 -16.59
C LEU A 156 7.17 12.35 -16.93
N TYR A 157 6.33 12.04 -15.93
CA TYR A 157 4.92 11.75 -16.16
C TYR A 157 4.11 12.98 -16.57
N ARG A 158 4.44 14.17 -16.06
CA ARG A 158 3.86 15.45 -16.51
C ARG A 158 4.13 15.73 -17.99
N LYS A 159 5.34 15.43 -18.46
CA LYS A 159 5.70 15.56 -19.89
C LYS A 159 4.92 14.55 -20.75
N LYS A 160 4.73 13.32 -20.26
CA LYS A 160 3.90 12.30 -20.93
C LYS A 160 2.41 12.70 -20.96
N GLU A 161 1.85 13.17 -19.84
CA GLU A 161 0.45 13.62 -19.74
C GLU A 161 0.12 14.64 -20.82
N LYS A 162 0.95 15.69 -20.96
CA LYS A 162 0.79 16.71 -22.01
C LYS A 162 0.81 16.16 -23.45
N PHE A 163 1.40 14.99 -23.66
CA PHE A 163 1.46 14.33 -24.97
C PHE A 163 0.22 13.50 -25.29
N TYR A 164 -0.44 12.93 -24.27
CA TYR A 164 -1.53 11.95 -24.45
C TYR A 164 -2.91 12.47 -24.01
N ASP A 165 -2.97 13.39 -23.06
CA ASP A 165 -4.21 13.90 -22.48
C ASP A 165 -4.03 15.37 -22.04
N CYS A 166 -4.52 16.29 -22.88
CA CYS A 166 -4.36 17.72 -22.68
C CYS A 166 -5.23 18.28 -21.54
N GLU A 167 -6.23 17.56 -21.06
CA GLU A 167 -7.19 18.05 -20.07
C GLU A 167 -6.85 17.62 -18.63
N SER A 168 -6.09 16.54 -18.47
CA SER A 168 -5.64 16.10 -17.15
C SER A 168 -4.54 17.03 -16.60
N ASN A 169 -4.76 17.50 -15.37
CA ASN A 169 -3.82 18.33 -14.62
C ASN A 169 -3.19 17.57 -13.44
N THR A 170 -3.27 16.24 -13.44
CA THR A 170 -2.91 15.40 -12.28
C THR A 170 -1.44 15.56 -11.92
N TYR A 171 -0.54 15.38 -12.88
CA TYR A 171 0.90 15.48 -12.63
C TYR A 171 1.37 16.94 -12.50
N SER A 172 0.68 17.87 -13.17
CA SER A 172 0.89 19.30 -12.94
C SER A 172 0.57 19.69 -11.49
N ASN A 173 -0.51 19.15 -10.91
CA ASN A 173 -0.87 19.36 -9.51
C ASN A 173 0.12 18.72 -8.55
N MET A 174 0.57 17.47 -8.82
CA MET A 174 1.63 16.83 -8.03
C MET A 174 2.92 17.66 -8.04
N TYR A 175 3.33 18.14 -9.21
CA TYR A 175 4.53 18.96 -9.38
C TYR A 175 4.42 20.28 -8.59
N ASN A 176 3.28 20.96 -8.71
CA ASN A 176 3.04 22.21 -7.98
C ASN A 176 3.09 21.99 -6.46
N LEU A 177 2.56 20.87 -5.96
CA LEU A 177 2.65 20.50 -4.55
C LEU A 177 4.10 20.34 -4.10
N LEU A 178 4.92 19.59 -4.87
CA LEU A 178 6.34 19.39 -4.59
C LEU A 178 7.14 20.70 -4.56
N MET A 179 6.89 21.59 -5.53
CA MET A 179 7.56 22.89 -5.58
C MET A 179 7.19 23.80 -4.41
N ASN A 180 5.95 23.71 -3.92
CA ASN A 180 5.52 24.46 -2.74
C ASN A 180 6.18 23.97 -1.45
N ILE A 181 6.50 22.69 -1.36
CA ILE A 181 7.20 22.11 -0.19
C ILE A 181 8.66 22.55 -0.18
N ARG A 182 9.34 22.47 -1.33
CA ARG A 182 10.74 22.91 -1.47
C ARG A 182 10.94 24.39 -1.14
N LYS A 183 9.93 25.24 -1.34
CA LYS A 183 9.98 26.66 -0.94
C LYS A 183 9.82 26.89 0.57
N LYS A 184 9.33 25.91 1.31
CA LYS A 184 9.04 26.01 2.75
C LYS A 184 10.08 25.31 3.64
N SER A 185 10.94 24.46 3.06
CA SER A 185 12.10 23.82 3.67
C SER A 185 13.33 24.71 3.61
#